data_AF-A0A9W7Y3M3-F1
#
_entry.id   AF-A0A9W7Y3M3-F1
#
_cell.length_a   1.000
_cell.length_b   1.000
_cell.length_c   1.000
_cell.angle_alpha   90.00
_cell.angle_beta   90.00
_cell.angle_gamma   90.00
#
_symmetry.space_group_name_H-M   'P 1'
#
loop_
_entity.id
_entity.type
_entity.pdbx_description
1 polymer ?
#
loop_
_entity_poly.entity_id
_entity_poly.type
_entity_poly.pdbx_seq_one_letter_code
_entity_poly.pdbx_strand_id
1 'polypeptide(L)' 'LDFNTLNIQVLRKYRQAFKLTVKARSSKDELVMAASHHYAEHTVDEVDTIARFLYTVHSNKEKCAAGGDPRL' A
#
# COMPACT_ATOMS: atom_id res chain seq x y z
N LEU A 1 7.41 -6.64 9.80
CA LEU A 1 6.93 -5.25 9.93
C LEU A 1 6.16 -5.14 11.24
N ASP A 2 6.41 -4.14 12.08
CA ASP A 2 5.64 -3.95 13.33
C ASP A 2 4.50 -2.94 13.13
N PHE A 3 3.27 -3.45 13.01
CA PHE A 3 2.06 -2.66 12.79
C PHE A 3 1.63 -1.85 14.03
N ASN A 4 2.12 -2.16 15.24
CA ASN A 4 1.78 -1.41 16.45
C ASN A 4 2.31 0.03 16.42
N THR A 5 3.43 0.23 15.71
CA THR A 5 4.06 1.54 15.52
C THR A 5 3.28 2.44 14.57
N LEU A 6 2.37 1.88 13.76
CA LEU A 6 1.61 2.64 12.78
C LEU A 6 0.41 3.34 13.43
N ASN A 7 0.09 4.53 12.90
CA ASN A 7 -1.11 5.24 13.32
C ASN A 7 -2.37 4.59 12.71
N ILE A 8 -3.53 4.88 13.31
CA ILE A 8 -4.81 4.27 12.91
C ILE A 8 -5.22 4.62 11.47
N GLN A 9 -4.79 5.77 10.93
CA GLN A 9 -5.12 6.18 9.57
C GLN A 9 -4.36 5.34 8.54
N VAL A 10 -3.09 5.04 8.79
CA VAL A 10 -2.29 4.13 7.95
C VAL A 10 -2.88 2.73 7.98
N LEU A 11 -3.27 2.23 9.16
CA LEU A 11 -3.92 0.93 9.29
C LEU A 11 -5.26 0.85 8.54
N ARG A 12 -6.06 1.94 8.55
CA ARG A 12 -7.29 2.03 7.75
C ARG A 12 -7.01 2.04 6.24
N LYS A 13 -5.98 2.75 5.80
CA LYS A 13 -5.55 2.73 4.39
C LYS A 13 -5.09 1.32 3.98
N TYR A 14 -4.32 0.65 4.82
CA TYR A 14 -3.92 -0.74 4.60
C TYR A 14 -5.15 -1.65 4.45
N ARG A 15 -6.12 -1.55 5.37
CA ARG A 15 -7.40 -2.28 5.30
C ARG A 15 -8.12 -2.07 3.97
N GLN A 16 -8.19 -0.81 3.51
CA GLN A 16 -8.89 -0.47 2.26
C GLN A 16 -8.13 -0.98 1.02
N ALA A 17 -6.82 -0.80 0.97
CA ALA A 17 -5.99 -1.23 -0.15
C ALA A 17 -6.04 -2.75 -0.36
N PHE A 18 -5.98 -3.51 0.73
CA PHE A 18 -6.00 -4.97 0.72
C PHE A 18 -7.41 -5.56 0.95
N LYS A 19 -8.44 -4.72 1.01
CA LYS A 19 -9.85 -5.11 1.17
C LYS A 19 -10.08 -6.10 2.33
N LEU A 20 -9.40 -5.89 3.47
CA LEU A 20 -9.53 -6.76 4.62
C LEU A 20 -10.97 -6.75 5.17
N THR A 21 -11.47 -7.92 5.57
CA THR A 21 -12.81 -8.16 6.11
C THR A 21 -12.93 -7.75 7.59
N VAL A 22 -12.59 -6.48 7.88
CA VAL A 22 -12.64 -5.89 9.22
C VAL A 22 -13.62 -4.71 9.25
N LYS A 23 -14.33 -4.53 10.36
CA LYS A 23 -15.40 -3.51 10.47
C LYS A 23 -14.85 -2.09 10.24
N ALA A 24 -15.72 -1.22 9.69
CA ALA A 24 -15.32 0.13 9.31
C ALA A 24 -14.80 0.99 10.49
N ARG A 25 -15.37 0.79 11.68
CA ARG A 25 -15.04 1.51 12.92
C ARG A 25 -14.24 0.64 13.91
N SER A 26 -13.45 -0.30 13.40
CA SER A 26 -12.60 -1.15 14.24
C SER A 26 -11.58 -0.37 15.04
N SER A 27 -11.20 -0.95 16.18
CA SER A 27 -10.18 -0.40 17.07
C SER A 27 -8.78 -0.49 16.42
N LYS A 28 -7.80 0.20 17.00
CA LYS A 28 -6.40 0.10 16.53
C LYS A 28 -5.93 -1.36 16.60
N ASP A 29 -6.19 -2.04 17.71
CA ASP A 29 -5.72 -3.39 17.96
C ASP A 29 -6.32 -4.41 16.99
N GLU A 30 -7.62 -4.28 16.69
CA GLU A 30 -8.28 -5.12 15.67
C GLU A 30 -7.64 -4.93 14.29
N LEU A 31 -7.31 -3.69 13.92
CA LEU A 31 -6.65 -3.39 12.65
C LEU A 31 -5.21 -3.91 12.61
N VAL A 32 -4.47 -3.80 13.71
CA VAL A 32 -3.10 -4.34 13.83
C VAL A 32 -3.11 -5.85 13.67
N MET A 33 -4.00 -6.55 14.38
CA MET A 33 -4.09 -8.00 14.32
C MET A 33 -4.42 -8.47 12.91
N ALA A 34 -5.43 -7.87 12.26
CA ALA A 34 -5.81 -8.23 10.92
C ALA A 34 -4.73 -7.91 9.87
N ALA A 35 -4.06 -6.77 9.98
CA ALA A 35 -2.97 -6.40 9.08
C ALA A 35 -1.76 -7.34 9.25
N SER A 36 -1.43 -7.69 10.49
CA SER A 36 -0.32 -8.61 10.79
C SER A 36 -0.59 -10.01 10.26
N HIS A 37 -1.81 -10.52 10.45
CA HIS A 37 -2.23 -11.82 9.91
C HIS A 37 -2.15 -11.84 8.38
N HIS A 38 -2.80 -10.87 7.73
CA HIS A 38 -2.79 -10.77 6.28
C HIS A 38 -1.36 -10.65 5.73
N TYR A 39 -0.51 -9.83 6.34
CA TYR A 39 0.87 -9.65 5.90
C TYR A 39 1.70 -10.94 6.01
N ALA A 40 1.48 -11.75 7.05
CA ALA A 40 2.17 -13.02 7.23
C ALA A 40 1.76 -14.07 6.18
N GLU A 41 0.51 -14.03 5.72
CA GLU A 41 -0.01 -14.92 4.67
C GLU A 41 0.30 -14.44 3.26
N HIS A 42 0.67 -13.18 3.09
CA HIS A 42 0.91 -12.59 1.78
C HIS A 42 2.28 -13.00 1.25
N THR A 43 2.31 -13.99 0.36
CA THR A 43 3.51 -14.36 -0.39
C THR A 43 3.75 -13.35 -1.50
N VAL A 44 4.96 -12.80 -1.57
CA VAL A 44 5.37 -11.86 -2.61
C VAL A 44 6.03 -12.63 -3.76
N ASP A 45 5.56 -12.42 -4.99
CA ASP A 45 6.30 -12.80 -6.19
C ASP A 45 7.43 -11.80 -6.41
N GLU A 46 8.67 -12.23 -6.13
CA GLU A 46 9.84 -11.36 -6.17
C GLU A 46 10.09 -10.78 -7.57
N VAL A 47 9.92 -11.59 -8.63
CA VAL A 47 10.20 -11.17 -10.01
C VAL A 47 9.21 -10.11 -10.46
N ASP A 48 7.90 -10.37 -10.28
CA ASP A 48 6.86 -9.38 -10.61
C ASP A 48 7.01 -8.10 -9.77
N THR A 49 7.34 -8.24 -8.49
CA THR A 49 7.49 -7.10 -7.58
C THR A 49 8.67 -6.21 -7.98
N ILE A 50 9.83 -6.79 -8.29
CA ILE A 50 10.99 -6.03 -8.76
C ILE A 50 10.70 -5.40 -10.13
N ALA A 51 10.12 -6.15 -11.06
CA ALA A 51 9.76 -5.63 -12.38
C ALA A 51 8.79 -4.44 -12.28
N ARG A 52 7.75 -4.56 -11.44
CA ARG A 52 6.78 -3.48 -11.21
C ARG A 52 7.42 -2.27 -10.54
N PHE A 53 8.34 -2.48 -9.59
CA PHE A 53 9.08 -1.39 -8.97
C PHE A 53 9.91 -0.63 -10.00
N LEU A 54 10.74 -1.34 -10.78
CA LEU A 54 11.58 -0.73 -11.83
C LEU A 54 10.71 0.02 -12.84
N TYR A 55 9.66 -0.61 -13.36
CA TYR A 55 8.71 0.03 -14.27
C TYR A 55 8.15 1.33 -13.66
N THR A 56 7.65 1.28 -12.42
CA THR A 56 7.07 2.45 -11.76
C THR A 56 8.09 3.58 -11.58
N VAL A 57 9.33 3.28 -11.19
CA VAL A 57 10.39 4.28 -11.02
C VAL A 57 10.76 4.91 -12.36
N HIS A 58 10.86 4.12 -13.42
CA HIS A 58 11.21 4.61 -14.76
C HIS A 58 10.07 5.40 -15.41
N SER A 59 8.83 4.91 -15.37
CA SER A 59 7.68 5.60 -15.95
C SER A 59 7.27 6.86 -15.18
N ASN A 60 7.55 6.94 -13.88
CA ASN A 60 7.32 8.18 -13.12
C ASN A 60 8.33 9.28 -13.48
N LYS A 61 9.53 8.94 -13.99
CA LYS A 61 10.44 9.93 -14.58
C LYS A 61 9.87 10.55 -15.86
N GLU A 62 9.16 9.76 -16.66
CA GLU A 62 8.50 10.23 -17.88
C GLU A 62 7.27 11.10 -17.57
N LYS A 63 6.49 10.78 -16.52
CA LYS A 63 5.36 11.62 -16.09
C LYS A 63 5.79 12.99 -15.56
N CYS A 64 6.97 13.11 -14.97
CA CYS A 64 7.55 14.41 -14.60
C CYS A 64 8.14 15.17 -15.81
N ALA A 65 8.54 14.46 -16.87
CA ALA A 65 9.06 15.08 -18.11
C ALA A 65 7.97 15.46 -19.12
N ALA A 66 6.80 14.82 -19.04
CA ALA A 66 5.64 15.05 -19.92
C ALA A 66 4.58 15.98 -19.31
N GLY A 67 4.95 16.79 -18.32
CA GLY A 67 4.13 17.89 -17.80
C GLY A 67 4.11 19.07 -18.77
N GLY A 68 3.59 18.87 -19.98
CA GLY A 68 3.14 19.96 -20.83
C GLY A 68 1.91 20.61 -20.17
N ASP A 69 2.03 21.89 -19.89
CA ASP A 69 0.96 22.75 -19.38
C ASP A 69 -0.29 22.67 -20.29
N PRO A 70 -1.47 22.26 -19.79
CA PRO A 70 -2.70 22.28 -20.58
C PRO A 70 -3.35 23.67 -20.65
N ARG A 71 -2.60 24.77 -20.44
CA ARG A 71 -3.11 26.16 -20.52
C ARG A 71 -2.24 27.14 -21.31
N LEU A 72 -1.55 26.71 -22.36
CA LEU A 72 -1.16 27.58 -23.48
C LEU A 72 -1.35 26.87 -24.83
#